data_AF-A0A9E1IAK8-F1
#
_entry.id   AF-A0A9E1IAK8-F1
#
_cell.length_a   1.000
_cell.length_b   1.000
_cell.length_c   1.000
_cell.angle_alpha   90.00
_cell.angle_beta   90.00
_cell.angle_gamma   90.00
#
_symmetry.space_group_name_H-M   'P 1'
#
loop_
_entity.id
_entity.type
_entity.pdbx_description
1 polymer ?
#
loop_
_entity_poly.entity_id
_entity_poly.type
_entity_poly.pdbx_seq_one_letter_code
_entity_poly.pdbx_strand_id
1 'polypeptide(L)'
;MDLDQVTKDEKTMAMLAHLAIFVLGMIGPGIILLINKDNSPYVRYHATQALIFQAISFVISFTVIFGCLLVTFGMCFPIAFIGFIPAIFGLLKGLKANEGTWEGYPMMAQIGLPEGVE
;
A
#
# COMPACT_ATOMS: atom_id res chain seq x y z
N MET A 1 10.79 2.54 21.47
CA MET A 1 10.28 1.23 21.01
C MET A 1 11.45 0.53 20.37
N ASP A 2 11.79 -0.68 20.81
CA ASP A 2 12.83 -1.47 20.14
C ASP A 2 12.32 -1.81 18.75
N LEU A 3 12.97 -1.29 17.71
CA LEU A 3 12.52 -1.48 16.31
C LEU A 3 12.66 -2.95 15.85
N ASP A 4 13.41 -3.73 16.63
CA ASP A 4 13.60 -5.17 16.47
C ASP A 4 12.44 -6.01 17.02
N GLN A 5 11.60 -5.46 17.89
CA GLN A 5 10.51 -6.18 18.56
C GLN A 5 9.15 -5.65 18.12
N VAL A 6 8.70 -6.07 16.93
CA VAL A 6 7.35 -5.79 16.43
C VAL A 6 6.34 -6.76 17.06
N THR A 7 5.31 -6.22 17.72
CA THR A 7 4.27 -7.02 18.38
C THR A 7 3.33 -7.68 17.35
N LYS A 8 2.63 -8.75 17.77
CA LYS A 8 1.66 -9.45 16.91
C LYS A 8 0.53 -8.54 16.42
N ASP A 9 0.07 -7.63 17.27
CA ASP A 9 -1.01 -6.70 16.94
C ASP A 9 -0.55 -5.68 15.88
N GLU A 10 0.69 -5.21 15.97
CA GLU A 10 1.28 -4.33 14.96
C GLU A 10 1.49 -5.03 13.63
N LYS A 11 1.96 -6.27 13.62
CA LYS A 11 2.05 -7.10 12.39
C LYS A 11 0.68 -7.25 11.73
N THR A 12 -0.34 -7.53 12.53
CA THR A 12 -1.71 -7.66 12.05
C THR A 12 -2.24 -6.34 11.49
N MET A 13 -2.03 -5.23 12.19
CA MET A 13 -2.47 -3.90 11.74
C MET A 13 -1.72 -3.43 10.49
N ALA A 14 -0.41 -3.70 10.39
CA ALA A 14 0.38 -3.40 9.21
C ALA A 14 -0.06 -4.21 7.99
N MET A 15 -0.32 -5.52 8.18
CA MET A 15 -0.93 -6.36 7.15
C MET A 15 -2.29 -5.82 6.71
N LEU A 16 -3.15 -5.48 7.68
CA LEU A 16 -4.47 -4.89 7.41
C LEU A 16 -4.34 -3.57 6.65
N ALA A 17 -3.29 -2.78 6.87
CA ALA A 17 -3.06 -1.55 6.12
C ALA A 17 -2.94 -1.81 4.61
N HIS A 18 -2.25 -2.88 4.21
CA HIS A 18 -2.17 -3.28 2.81
C HIS A 18 -3.44 -3.97 2.31
N LEU A 19 -4.13 -4.77 3.13
CA LEU A 19 -5.33 -5.52 2.72
C LEU A 19 -6.62 -4.69 2.73
N ALA A 20 -6.66 -3.59 3.49
CA ALA A 20 -7.86 -2.75 3.59
C ALA A 20 -8.24 -2.12 2.24
N ILE A 21 -7.29 -2.08 1.28
CA ILE A 21 -7.54 -1.70 -0.10
C ILE A 21 -8.65 -2.50 -0.79
N PHE A 22 -8.79 -3.80 -0.46
CA PHE A 22 -9.74 -4.68 -1.13
C PHE A 22 -11.19 -4.40 -0.74
N VAL A 23 -11.41 -3.77 0.41
CA VAL A 23 -12.74 -3.52 0.97
C VAL A 23 -13.06 -2.02 0.96
N LEU A 24 -12.10 -1.19 1.36
CA LEU A 24 -12.28 0.25 1.57
C LEU A 24 -11.50 1.09 0.56
N GLY A 25 -10.80 0.48 -0.39
CA GLY A 25 -9.92 1.19 -1.31
C GLY A 25 -8.85 1.99 -0.57
N MET A 26 -8.52 3.17 -1.10
CA MET A 26 -7.50 4.04 -0.50
C MET A 26 -7.87 4.58 0.89
N ILE A 27 -9.16 4.55 1.26
CA ILE A 27 -9.64 5.03 2.57
C ILE A 27 -9.17 4.08 3.68
N GLY A 28 -9.09 2.78 3.40
CA GLY A 28 -8.67 1.76 4.37
C GLY A 28 -7.30 2.02 5.00
N PRO A 29 -6.22 2.09 4.18
CA PRO A 29 -4.89 2.46 4.68
C PRO A 29 -4.87 3.83 5.37
N GLY A 30 -5.66 4.80 4.88
CA GLY A 30 -5.77 6.12 5.49
C GLY A 30 -6.34 6.10 6.91
N ILE A 31 -7.39 5.31 7.15
CA ILE A 31 -7.95 5.11 8.50
C ILE A 31 -6.91 4.48 9.41
N ILE A 32 -6.25 3.41 8.96
CA ILE A 32 -5.24 2.70 9.76
C ILE A 32 -4.06 3.62 10.09
N LEU A 33 -3.63 4.44 9.12
CA LEU A 33 -2.61 5.45 9.31
C LEU A 33 -3.01 6.47 10.37
N LEU A 34 -4.22 7.02 10.30
CA LEU A 34 -4.69 8.03 11.27
C LEU A 34 -4.80 7.47 12.69
N ILE A 35 -5.28 6.23 12.84
CA ILE A 35 -5.42 5.57 14.15
C ILE A 35 -4.05 5.25 14.78
N ASN A 36 -3.06 4.86 13.96
CA ASN A 36 -1.78 4.34 14.45
C ASN A 36 -0.59 5.29 14.28
N LYS A 37 -0.81 6.51 13.76
CA LYS A 37 0.25 7.47 13.44
C LYS A 37 1.23 7.71 14.59
N ASP A 38 0.72 7.82 15.80
CA ASP A 38 1.52 8.16 16.98
C ASP A 38 1.82 6.93 17.86
N ASN A 39 1.16 5.80 17.59
CA ASN A 39 1.18 4.61 18.45
C ASN A 39 2.22 3.57 18.02
N SER A 40 2.47 3.42 16.70
CA SER A 40 3.39 2.41 16.18
C SER A 40 4.14 2.91 14.95
N PRO A 41 5.47 3.06 15.01
CA PRO A 41 6.28 3.38 13.84
C PRO A 41 6.14 2.32 12.74
N TYR A 42 5.98 1.04 13.12
CA TYR A 42 5.81 -0.09 12.19
C TYR A 42 4.51 0.01 11.39
N VAL A 43 3.38 0.15 12.09
CA VAL A 43 2.08 0.28 11.44
C VAL A 43 2.02 1.58 10.64
N ARG A 44 2.58 2.68 11.17
CA ARG A 44 2.64 3.95 10.44
C ARG A 44 3.38 3.81 9.11
N TYR A 45 4.53 3.14 9.11
CA TYR A 45 5.31 2.92 7.90
C TYR A 45 4.51 2.14 6.86
N HIS A 46 3.99 0.95 7.21
CA HIS A 46 3.22 0.12 6.26
C HIS A 46 1.92 0.81 5.79
N ALA A 47 1.22 1.52 6.66
CA ALA A 47 0.02 2.27 6.28
C ALA A 47 0.34 3.45 5.35
N THR A 48 1.45 4.14 5.57
CA THR A 48 1.94 5.20 4.67
C THR A 48 2.33 4.63 3.31
N GLN A 49 3.07 3.53 3.30
CA GLN A 49 3.47 2.82 2.08
C GLN A 49 2.26 2.36 1.27
N ALA A 50 1.28 1.72 1.92
CA ALA A 50 0.04 1.26 1.29
C ALA A 50 -0.78 2.43 0.71
N LEU A 51 -0.89 3.54 1.45
CA LEU A 51 -1.64 4.72 1.01
C LEU A 51 -0.99 5.38 -0.21
N ILE A 52 0.32 5.62 -0.17
CA ILE A 52 1.07 6.25 -1.28
C ILE A 52 1.02 5.36 -2.52
N PHE A 53 1.27 4.06 -2.36
CA PHE A 53 1.23 3.13 -3.47
C PHE A 53 -0.14 3.11 -4.14
N GLN A 54 -1.21 3.11 -3.35
CA GLN A 54 -2.56 3.10 -3.90
C GLN A 54 -2.92 4.41 -4.59
N ALA A 55 -2.51 5.56 -4.04
CA ALA A 55 -2.73 6.85 -4.67
C ALA A 55 -2.01 6.94 -6.04
N ILE A 56 -0.73 6.55 -6.09
CA ILE A 56 0.05 6.53 -7.34
C ILE A 56 -0.57 5.57 -8.35
N SER A 57 -0.91 4.36 -7.92
CA SER A 57 -1.52 3.34 -8.78
C SER A 57 -2.85 3.83 -9.36
N PHE A 58 -3.68 4.47 -8.54
CA PHE A 58 -4.96 5.03 -8.97
C PHE A 58 -4.76 6.10 -10.06
N VAL A 59 -3.84 7.04 -9.87
CA VAL A 59 -3.56 8.11 -10.86
C VAL A 59 -3.06 7.51 -12.18
N ILE A 60 -2.15 6.53 -12.13
CA ILE A 60 -1.63 5.86 -13.32
C ILE A 60 -2.75 5.11 -14.04
N SER A 61 -3.49 4.24 -13.33
CA SER A 61 -4.58 3.47 -13.93
C SER A 61 -5.67 4.37 -14.51
N PHE A 62 -6.05 5.44 -13.79
CA PHE A 62 -7.03 6.41 -14.27
C PHE A 62 -6.56 7.10 -15.55
N THR A 63 -5.32 7.60 -15.58
CA THR A 63 -4.77 8.31 -16.75
C THR A 63 -4.69 7.40 -17.97
N VAL A 64 -4.19 6.17 -17.79
CA VAL A 64 -4.04 5.21 -18.88
C VAL A 64 -5.41 4.76 -19.42
N ILE A 65 -6.34 4.36 -18.55
CA ILE A 65 -7.65 3.86 -18.96
C ILE A 65 -8.47 4.99 -19.60
N PHE A 66 -8.52 6.15 -18.96
CA PHE A 66 -9.28 7.31 -19.47
C PHE A 66 -8.70 7.83 -20.78
N GLY A 67 -7.38 8.00 -20.87
CA GLY A 67 -6.71 8.40 -22.11
C GLY A 67 -6.97 7.42 -23.24
N CYS A 68 -6.95 6.11 -22.95
CA CYS A 68 -7.21 5.11 -23.97
C CYS A 68 -8.67 5.11 -24.44
N LEU A 69 -9.63 5.30 -23.52
CA LEU A 69 -11.05 5.46 -23.86
C LEU A 69 -11.28 6.65 -24.79
N LEU A 70 -10.65 7.79 -24.54
CA LEU A 70 -10.79 8.99 -25.37
C LEU A 70 -10.21 8.80 -26.78
N VAL A 71 -9.06 8.14 -26.91
CA VAL A 71 -8.36 8.00 -28.19
C VAL A 71 -8.94 6.88 -29.05
N THR A 72 -9.33 5.75 -28.43
CA THR A 72 -9.68 4.52 -29.15
C THR A 72 -11.16 4.17 -29.10
N PHE A 73 -12.00 5.03 -28.50
CA PHE A 73 -13.43 4.76 -28.26
C PHE A 73 -13.67 3.40 -27.56
N GLY A 74 -12.76 3.00 -26.66
CA GLY A 74 -12.86 1.77 -25.87
C GLY A 74 -12.36 0.49 -26.54
N MET A 75 -11.76 0.58 -27.73
CA MET A 75 -11.20 -0.59 -28.42
C MET A 75 -9.98 -1.20 -27.71
N CYS A 76 -9.34 -0.47 -26.80
CA CYS A 76 -8.22 -0.92 -25.98
C CYS A 76 -8.60 -1.46 -24.58
N PHE A 77 -9.79 -2.07 -24.46
CA PHE A 77 -10.26 -2.70 -23.21
C PHE A 77 -9.25 -3.63 -22.50
N PRO A 78 -8.37 -4.41 -23.18
CA PRO A 78 -7.40 -5.27 -22.50
C PRO A 78 -6.41 -4.53 -21.58
N ILE A 79 -6.22 -3.21 -21.76
CA ILE A 79 -5.31 -2.41 -20.92
C ILE A 79 -5.86 -2.23 -19.49
N ALA A 80 -7.18 -2.40 -19.30
CA ALA A 80 -7.81 -2.28 -17.98
C ALA A 80 -7.28 -3.30 -16.96
N PHE A 81 -6.69 -4.42 -17.41
CA PHE A 81 -6.11 -5.43 -16.51
C PHE A 81 -4.89 -4.93 -15.71
N ILE A 82 -4.26 -3.81 -16.10
CA ILE A 82 -3.20 -3.17 -15.30
C ILE A 82 -3.69 -2.79 -13.89
N GLY A 83 -4.99 -2.55 -13.71
CA GLY A 83 -5.58 -2.26 -12.39
C GLY A 83 -5.46 -3.40 -11.36
N PHE A 84 -5.11 -4.63 -11.78
CA PHE A 84 -4.87 -5.75 -10.88
C PHE A 84 -3.46 -5.79 -10.29
N ILE A 85 -2.48 -5.11 -10.92
CA ILE A 85 -1.10 -5.11 -10.43
C ILE A 85 -1.01 -4.57 -8.98
N PRO A 86 -1.64 -3.44 -8.63
CA PRO A 86 -1.60 -2.92 -7.26
C PRO A 86 -2.21 -3.87 -6.23
N ALA A 87 -3.24 -4.64 -6.61
CA ALA A 87 -3.86 -5.63 -5.74
C ALA A 87 -2.89 -6.77 -5.39
N ILE A 88 -2.14 -7.29 -6.37
CA ILE A 88 -1.12 -8.34 -6.14
C ILE A 88 -0.03 -7.83 -5.20
N PHE A 89 0.46 -6.62 -5.46
CA PHE A 89 1.47 -5.97 -4.64
C PHE A 89 0.97 -5.70 -3.21
N GLY A 90 -0.29 -5.31 -3.03
CA GLY A 90 -0.93 -5.19 -1.72
C GLY A 90 -0.94 -6.52 -0.95
N LEU A 91 -1.28 -7.63 -1.61
CA LEU A 91 -1.25 -8.95 -0.97
C LEU A 91 0.17 -9.34 -0.54
N LEU A 92 1.16 -9.21 -1.43
CA LEU A 92 2.55 -9.56 -1.15
C LEU A 92 3.12 -8.75 0.02
N LYS A 93 2.85 -7.43 0.03
CA LYS A 93 3.31 -6.55 1.11
C LYS A 93 2.54 -6.76 2.41
N GLY A 94 1.26 -7.12 2.35
CA GLY A 94 0.53 -7.56 3.53
C GLY A 94 1.13 -8.80 4.18
N LEU A 95 1.52 -9.81 3.38
CA LEU A 95 2.17 -11.03 3.88
C LEU A 95 3.52 -10.71 4.54
N LYS A 96 4.35 -9.87 3.88
CA LYS A 96 5.63 -9.42 4.43
C LYS A 96 5.48 -8.60 5.71
N ALA A 97 4.50 -7.73 5.77
CA ALA A 97 4.16 -6.99 6.99
C ALA A 97 3.74 -7.94 8.13
N ASN A 98 3.06 -9.04 7.81
CA ASN A 98 2.68 -10.04 8.81
C ASN A 98 3.88 -10.88 9.32
N GLU A 99 4.95 -11.01 8.53
CA GLU A 99 6.23 -11.60 8.98
C GLU A 99 6.93 -10.68 9.99
N GLY A 100 6.63 -9.38 9.97
CA GLY A 100 7.29 -8.35 10.78
C GLY A 100 8.49 -7.72 10.11
N THR A 101 8.62 -7.85 8.78
CA THR A 101 9.69 -7.20 8.03
C THR A 101 9.31 -5.76 7.70
N TRP A 102 10.29 -4.87 7.64
CA TRP A 102 10.11 -3.46 7.24
C TRP A 102 10.14 -3.27 5.71
N GLU A 103 9.70 -4.30 4.98
CA GLU A 103 9.73 -4.28 3.52
C GLU A 103 8.64 -3.36 2.95
N GLY A 104 9.05 -2.20 2.46
CA GLY A 104 8.20 -1.28 1.70
C GLY A 104 8.13 -1.63 0.22
N TYR A 105 7.46 -0.80 -0.57
CA TYR A 105 7.45 -0.96 -2.02
C TYR A 105 8.77 -0.48 -2.63
N PRO A 106 9.41 -1.21 -3.56
CA PRO A 106 10.80 -0.93 -3.98
C PRO A 106 11.09 0.52 -4.41
N MET A 107 10.13 1.20 -5.05
CA MET A 107 10.33 2.58 -5.54
C MET A 107 10.23 3.64 -4.44
N MET A 108 9.66 3.30 -3.28
CA MET A 108 9.33 4.27 -2.22
C MET A 108 9.55 3.73 -0.81
N ALA A 109 10.26 2.61 -0.66
CA ALA A 109 10.49 1.96 0.63
C ALA A 109 11.19 2.86 1.66
N GLN A 110 11.96 3.85 1.21
CA GLN A 110 12.62 4.80 2.11
C GLN A 110 11.64 5.80 2.76
N ILE A 111 10.44 5.99 2.19
CA ILE A 111 9.48 7.00 2.68
C ILE A 111 8.85 6.51 3.99
N GLY A 112 9.15 7.24 5.07
CA GLY A 112 8.60 6.95 6.40
C GLY A 112 9.27 5.78 7.12
N LEU A 113 10.37 5.24 6.57
CA LEU A 113 11.20 4.26 7.26
C LEU A 113 11.90 4.93 8.46
N PRO A 114 11.89 4.33 9.67
CA PRO A 114 12.59 4.90 10.81
C PRO A 114 14.11 4.82 10.63
N GLU A 115 14.83 5.80 11.19
CA GLU A 115 16.30 5.73 11.25
C GLU A 115 16.74 4.52 12.08
N GLY A 116 17.73 3.77 11.57
CA GLY A 116 18.25 2.56 12.22
C GLY A 116 17.57 1.25 11.81
N VAL A 117 16.67 1.27 10.82
CA VAL A 117 16.09 0.07 10.20
C VAL A 117 16.65 -0.07 8.79
N GLU A 118 17.27 -1.22 8.50
CA GLU A 118 17.74 -1.60 7.15
C GLU A 118 16.71 -2.42 6.38
#